data_AF-A0A938N5W5-F1
#
_entry.id   AF-A0A938N5W5-F1
#
_cell.length_a   1.000
_cell.length_b   1.000
_cell.length_c   1.000
_cell.angle_alpha   90.00
_cell.angle_beta   90.00
_cell.angle_gamma   90.00
#
_symmetry.space_group_name_H-M   'P 1'
#
loop_
_entity.id
_entity.type
_entity.pdbx_description
1 polymer ?
#
loop_
_entity_poly.entity_id
_entity_poly.type
_entity_poly.pdbx_seq_one_letter_code
_entity_poly.pdbx_strand_id
1 'polypeptide(L)'
;MAIGEDGDPPTIVGAGQSSGVRAVRIANGWVHDLGDIPGAGRGVEQDASDISDDGWRIVGRGSSATSAYGEAYLWSAPTGMVGLGTIPALVRLSSSRAISGDGRVVGGLTGADQLYVYRGFIWDPVRGMRHLDAVLDAHGVDRRGWSIEEVNAISRDGTAMTGTALNAARTRGEAFLVTLPPWCWADCTGDDMVDFDDLLCFLNRFERAQDPRANPIDFFYCDLAPDDEIDFNDFLAFLNLYNKGC
;
A
#
# COMPACT_ATOMS: atom_id res chain seq x y z
N MET A 1 11.33 12.45 -1.15
CA MET A 1 11.00 13.29 0.01
C MET A 1 9.53 13.61 -0.11
N ALA A 2 8.69 13.02 0.73
CA ALA A 2 7.25 13.26 0.79
C ALA A 2 6.90 13.89 2.14
N ILE A 3 5.79 14.62 2.20
CA ILE A 3 5.34 15.38 3.36
C ILE A 3 3.88 15.04 3.67
N GLY A 4 3.59 14.64 4.91
CA GLY A 4 2.23 14.49 5.42
C GLY A 4 1.71 15.83 5.98
N GLU A 5 0.43 16.12 5.80
CA GLU A 5 -0.20 17.38 6.24
C GLU A 5 -1.12 17.15 7.46
N ASP A 6 -0.51 16.98 8.63
CA ASP A 6 -1.23 17.03 9.91
C ASP A 6 -0.96 18.33 10.62
N GLY A 7 -1.95 18.88 11.34
CA GLY A 7 -1.84 20.15 12.08
C GLY A 7 -0.81 20.22 13.22
N ASP A 8 0.16 19.31 13.26
CA ASP A 8 1.38 19.29 14.10
C ASP A 8 2.63 19.46 13.17
N PRO A 9 3.89 19.53 13.65
CA PRO A 9 5.01 19.77 12.73
C PRO A 9 5.06 18.69 11.63
N PRO A 10 5.23 19.08 10.35
CA PRO A 10 5.03 18.20 9.21
C PRO A 10 5.89 16.95 9.29
N THR A 11 5.27 15.79 9.10
CA THR A 11 6.02 14.53 9.00
C THR A 11 6.67 14.46 7.62
N ILE A 12 8.01 14.45 7.58
CA ILE A 12 8.77 14.33 6.33
C ILE A 12 9.37 12.94 6.23
N VAL A 13 9.21 12.30 5.06
CA VAL A 13 9.84 11.01 4.77
C VAL A 13 10.84 11.10 3.64
N GLY A 14 11.91 10.33 3.73
CA GLY A 14 12.95 10.31 2.71
C GLY A 14 14.04 9.28 2.99
N ALA A 15 15.10 9.40 2.21
CA ALA A 15 16.28 8.54 2.24
C ALA A 15 17.44 9.26 2.96
N GLY A 16 18.01 8.63 4.00
CA GLY A 16 19.17 9.13 4.74
C GLY A 16 20.46 8.39 4.39
N GLN A 17 21.60 9.09 4.31
CA GLN A 17 22.92 8.46 4.09
C GLN A 17 23.65 8.18 5.40
N SER A 18 23.76 6.91 5.79
CA SER A 18 24.93 6.43 6.53
C SER A 18 25.18 4.96 6.23
N SER A 19 26.22 4.68 5.41
CA SER A 19 26.65 3.32 4.99
C SER A 19 25.61 2.42 4.29
N GLY A 20 24.46 2.99 3.93
CA GLY A 20 23.35 2.44 3.17
C GLY A 20 22.22 3.46 3.20
N VAL A 21 21.44 3.58 2.12
CA VAL A 21 20.27 4.49 2.10
C VAL A 21 19.19 3.89 3.01
N ARG A 22 18.77 4.64 4.03
CA ARG A 22 17.73 4.23 4.97
C ARG A 22 16.49 5.11 4.87
N ALA A 23 15.33 4.49 4.93
CA ALA A 23 14.07 5.20 5.03
C ALA A 23 13.96 5.81 6.44
N VAL A 24 13.67 7.11 6.49
CA VAL A 24 13.51 7.84 7.74
C VAL A 24 12.21 8.61 7.77
N ARG A 25 11.67 8.81 8.98
CA ARG A 25 10.59 9.74 9.29
C ARG A 25 11.13 10.86 10.17
N ILE A 26 10.83 12.11 9.85
CA ILE A 26 11.15 13.25 10.72
C ILE A 26 9.85 13.71 11.39
N ALA A 27 9.81 13.65 12.72
CA ALA A 27 8.66 14.09 13.52
C ALA A 27 9.15 14.80 14.78
N ASN A 28 8.48 15.88 15.18
CA ASN A 28 8.84 16.67 16.37
C ASN A 28 10.33 17.10 16.43
N GLY A 29 10.94 17.33 15.27
CA GLY A 29 12.36 17.70 15.15
C GLY A 29 13.36 16.55 15.27
N TRP A 30 12.90 15.29 15.36
CA TRP A 30 13.73 14.10 15.49
C TRP A 30 13.67 13.22 14.24
N VAL A 31 14.82 12.64 13.89
CA VAL A 31 14.93 11.64 12.80
C VAL A 31 14.71 10.25 13.40
N HIS A 32 13.69 9.56 12.92
CA HIS A 32 13.37 8.18 13.24
C HIS A 32 13.73 7.28 12.07
N ASP A 33 14.57 6.28 12.33
CA ASP A 33 14.83 5.19 11.39
C ASP A 33 13.59 4.28 11.32
N LEU A 34 13.11 3.97 10.11
CA LEU A 34 11.93 3.11 9.94
C LEU A 34 12.23 1.62 10.15
N GLY A 35 13.51 1.23 10.16
CA GLY A 35 13.96 -0.14 10.32
C GLY A 35 14.08 -0.90 8.99
N ASP A 36 14.00 -2.22 9.08
CA ASP A 36 14.14 -3.15 7.96
C ASP A 36 12.92 -4.09 7.93
N ILE A 37 12.59 -4.62 6.75
CA ILE A 37 11.59 -5.70 6.64
C ILE A 37 12.14 -6.93 7.40
N PRO A 38 11.40 -7.50 8.38
CA PRO A 38 11.88 -8.63 9.17
C PRO A 38 12.37 -9.81 8.32
N GLY A 39 13.54 -10.33 8.65
CA GLY A 39 14.17 -11.45 7.95
C GLY A 39 14.94 -11.07 6.67
N ALA A 40 14.88 -9.82 6.23
CA ALA A 40 15.66 -9.35 5.09
C ALA A 40 17.17 -9.33 5.37
N GLY A 41 17.97 -9.76 4.40
CA GLY A 41 19.41 -9.51 4.41
C GLY A 41 19.71 -8.05 4.09
N ARG A 42 20.79 -7.49 4.66
CA ARG A 42 21.26 -6.13 4.30
C ARG A 42 21.77 -6.14 2.86
N GLY A 43 21.29 -5.23 2.00
CA GLY A 43 21.87 -5.10 0.64
C GLY A 43 21.14 -4.22 -0.38
N VAL A 44 19.88 -3.86 -0.18
CA VAL A 44 19.14 -2.93 -1.05
C VAL A 44 18.94 -1.59 -0.33
N GLU A 45 18.96 -0.50 -1.08
CA GLU A 45 18.60 0.83 -0.60
C GLU A 45 17.15 0.83 -0.10
N GLN A 46 16.94 1.35 1.11
CA GLN A 46 15.62 1.53 1.69
C GLN A 46 15.14 2.94 1.37
N ASP A 47 14.10 3.06 0.56
CA ASP A 47 13.54 4.35 0.21
C ASP A 47 12.14 4.49 0.80
N ALA A 48 11.81 5.69 1.28
CA ALA A 48 10.44 6.12 1.51
C ALA A 48 9.99 6.97 0.31
N SER A 49 8.91 6.52 -0.33
CA SER A 49 8.38 7.14 -1.55
C SER A 49 7.23 8.09 -1.26
N ASP A 50 6.34 7.71 -0.34
CA ASP A 50 5.12 8.47 -0.04
C ASP A 50 4.62 8.21 1.40
N ILE A 51 3.72 9.06 1.88
CA ILE A 51 3.13 9.00 3.22
C ILE A 51 1.63 9.34 3.17
N SER A 52 0.82 8.70 4.01
CA SER A 52 -0.60 9.04 4.20
C SER A 52 -0.78 10.47 4.73
N ASP A 53 -2.01 11.00 4.58
CA ASP A 53 -2.30 12.38 4.97
C ASP A 53 -2.14 12.58 6.49
N ASP A 54 -2.46 11.53 7.26
CA ASP A 54 -2.33 11.44 8.73
C ASP A 54 -0.90 11.17 9.24
N GLY A 55 0.06 11.06 8.32
CA GLY A 55 1.47 10.94 8.67
C GLY A 55 1.86 9.63 9.37
N TRP A 56 0.95 8.65 9.48
CA TRP A 56 1.21 7.40 10.20
C TRP A 56 1.63 6.25 9.31
N ARG A 57 1.25 6.27 8.04
CA ARG A 57 1.54 5.18 7.10
C ARG A 57 2.51 5.61 6.02
N ILE A 58 3.63 4.90 5.91
CA ILE A 58 4.71 5.22 4.97
C ILE A 58 4.91 4.05 4.03
N VAL A 59 5.12 4.34 2.74
CA VAL A 59 5.38 3.33 1.72
C VAL A 59 6.72 3.53 1.03
N GLY A 60 7.27 2.45 0.51
CA GLY A 60 8.41 2.51 -0.38
C GLY A 60 8.98 1.14 -0.70
N ARG A 61 10.31 1.08 -0.88
CA ARG A 61 11.01 -0.15 -1.23
C ARG A 61 12.02 -0.51 -0.16
N GLY A 62 11.99 -1.77 0.26
CA GLY A 62 12.86 -2.31 1.29
C GLY A 62 13.54 -3.60 0.84
N SER A 63 14.71 -3.90 1.39
CA SER A 63 15.36 -5.20 1.30
C SER A 63 14.42 -6.29 1.80
N SER A 64 14.41 -7.45 1.17
CA SER A 64 13.54 -8.57 1.53
C SER A 64 14.28 -9.91 1.45
N ALA A 65 13.85 -10.87 2.28
CA ALA A 65 14.32 -12.26 2.19
C ALA A 65 13.80 -12.97 0.93
N THR A 66 12.67 -12.51 0.39
CA THR A 66 11.96 -13.16 -0.72
C THR A 66 12.28 -12.54 -2.08
N SER A 67 12.92 -11.36 -2.09
CA SER A 67 13.28 -10.62 -3.31
C SER A 67 14.71 -10.07 -3.25
N ALA A 68 15.54 -10.49 -4.20
CA ALA A 68 16.93 -10.04 -4.32
C ALA A 68 17.08 -8.55 -4.67
N TYR A 69 16.02 -7.91 -5.18
CA TYR A 69 16.03 -6.50 -5.55
C TYR A 69 15.01 -5.71 -4.73
N GLY A 70 14.63 -6.21 -3.56
CA GLY A 70 13.71 -5.53 -2.65
C GLY A 70 12.24 -5.70 -2.97
N GLU A 71 11.43 -5.25 -2.04
CA GLU A 71 10.00 -5.48 -1.93
C GLU A 71 9.32 -4.18 -1.53
N ALA A 72 8.12 -3.95 -2.05
CA ALA A 72 7.26 -2.88 -1.61
C ALA A 72 6.92 -3.10 -0.13
N TYR A 73 6.96 -2.05 0.68
CA TYR A 73 6.54 -2.12 2.07
C TYR A 73 5.47 -1.09 2.39
N LEU A 74 4.79 -1.35 3.51
CA LEU A 74 3.98 -0.42 4.26
C LEU A 74 4.50 -0.41 5.70
N TRP A 75 4.69 0.78 6.26
CA TRP A 75 5.20 0.98 7.62
C TRP A 75 4.18 1.76 8.43
N SER A 76 4.01 1.36 9.69
CA SER A 76 3.46 2.19 10.78
C SER A 76 4.29 2.02 12.04
N ALA A 77 4.06 2.86 13.06
CA ALA A 77 4.84 2.77 14.29
C ALA A 77 4.62 1.44 15.05
N PRO A 78 3.38 0.89 15.14
CA PRO A 78 3.13 -0.39 15.80
C PRO A 78 3.70 -1.60 15.07
N THR A 79 3.65 -1.62 13.73
CA THR A 79 4.04 -2.81 12.95
C THR A 79 5.50 -2.79 12.50
N GLY A 80 6.14 -1.62 12.43
CA GLY A 80 7.36 -1.44 11.67
C GLY A 80 7.14 -1.68 10.18
N MET A 81 8.21 -1.97 9.42
CA MET A 81 8.10 -2.25 7.98
C MET A 81 7.50 -3.64 7.73
N VAL A 82 6.41 -3.66 6.98
CA VAL A 82 5.72 -4.88 6.54
C VAL A 82 5.84 -5.00 5.02
N GLY A 83 6.42 -6.09 4.53
CA GLY A 83 6.49 -6.39 3.11
C GLY A 83 5.09 -6.68 2.52
N LEU A 84 4.78 -6.09 1.37
CA LEU A 84 3.51 -6.26 0.67
C LEU A 84 3.51 -7.44 -0.32
N GLY A 85 4.62 -8.16 -0.40
CA GLY A 85 4.83 -9.29 -1.28
C GLY A 85 5.25 -8.89 -2.71
N THR A 86 5.20 -9.89 -3.57
CA THR A 86 5.34 -9.77 -5.03
C THR A 86 4.25 -10.58 -5.69
N ILE A 87 3.89 -10.23 -6.93
CA ILE A 87 2.92 -11.02 -7.68
C ILE A 87 3.62 -12.29 -8.22
N PRO A 88 3.08 -13.50 -7.96
CA PRO A 88 3.66 -14.77 -8.42
C PRO A 88 3.92 -14.78 -9.94
N ALA A 89 4.94 -15.53 -10.37
CA ALA A 89 5.49 -15.60 -11.74
C ALA A 89 6.42 -14.44 -12.17
N LEU A 90 6.41 -13.29 -11.49
CA LEU A 90 7.33 -12.16 -11.73
C LEU A 90 8.26 -11.90 -10.55
N VAL A 91 8.79 -12.96 -9.93
CA VAL A 91 9.74 -12.83 -8.83
C VAL A 91 10.94 -12.04 -9.34
N ARG A 92 11.07 -10.78 -8.91
CA ARG A 92 12.35 -10.05 -8.77
C ARG A 92 12.26 -8.64 -8.21
N LEU A 93 11.14 -7.90 -8.21
CA LEU A 93 10.96 -6.71 -7.35
C LEU A 93 9.50 -6.26 -7.20
N SER A 94 9.24 -5.51 -6.13
CA SER A 94 8.11 -4.61 -6.00
C SER A 94 8.57 -3.29 -5.36
N SER A 95 7.93 -2.18 -5.73
CA SER A 95 8.17 -0.85 -5.16
C SER A 95 6.84 -0.10 -5.10
N SER A 96 6.39 0.26 -3.90
CA SER A 96 5.30 1.20 -3.74
C SER A 96 5.82 2.62 -3.99
N ARG A 97 4.96 3.44 -4.62
CA ARG A 97 5.26 4.82 -4.99
C ARG A 97 4.22 5.81 -4.51
N ALA A 98 3.01 5.33 -4.23
CA ALA A 98 1.88 6.15 -3.85
C ALA A 98 1.03 5.44 -2.81
N ILE A 99 0.43 6.20 -1.90
CA ILE A 99 -0.54 5.73 -0.92
C ILE A 99 -1.75 6.69 -0.88
N SER A 100 -2.95 6.17 -0.60
CA SER A 100 -4.14 7.01 -0.37
C SER A 100 -4.00 7.82 0.92
N GLY A 101 -4.81 8.88 1.06
CA GLY A 101 -4.75 9.76 2.21
C GLY A 101 -5.11 9.07 3.52
N ASP A 102 -5.98 8.06 3.48
CA ASP A 102 -6.33 7.19 4.60
C ASP A 102 -5.36 6.00 4.80
N GLY A 103 -4.34 5.90 3.95
CA GLY A 103 -3.31 4.90 4.10
C GLY A 103 -3.70 3.46 3.74
N ARG A 104 -4.87 3.21 3.13
CA ARG A 104 -5.38 1.83 2.87
C ARG A 104 -5.10 1.30 1.47
N VAL A 105 -4.89 2.19 0.50
CA VAL A 105 -4.66 1.83 -0.89
C VAL A 105 -3.24 2.20 -1.26
N VAL A 106 -2.46 1.23 -1.72
CA VAL A 106 -1.06 1.42 -2.11
C VAL A 106 -0.89 1.10 -3.59
N GLY A 107 -0.19 1.96 -4.31
CA GLY A 107 0.12 1.78 -5.72
C GLY A 107 1.62 1.81 -5.97
N GLY A 108 2.02 1.17 -7.06
CA GLY A 108 3.41 1.23 -7.50
C GLY A 108 3.66 0.36 -8.71
N LEU A 109 4.83 -0.28 -8.73
CA LEU A 109 5.29 -1.14 -9.80
C LEU A 109 5.78 -2.49 -9.26
N THR A 110 5.61 -3.54 -10.06
CA THR A 110 6.24 -4.84 -9.86
C THR A 110 6.78 -5.35 -11.19
N GLY A 111 7.82 -6.18 -11.17
CA GLY A 111 8.35 -6.73 -12.42
C GLY A 111 9.57 -7.61 -12.28
N ALA A 112 10.03 -8.08 -13.42
CA ALA A 112 11.26 -8.84 -13.57
C ALA A 112 12.34 -7.99 -14.25
N ASP A 113 13.38 -7.64 -13.51
CA ASP A 113 14.50 -6.78 -13.94
C ASP A 113 15.12 -7.21 -15.30
N GLN A 114 15.25 -8.52 -15.55
CA GLN A 114 15.94 -9.03 -16.75
C GLN A 114 15.24 -8.76 -18.09
N LEU A 115 13.98 -8.32 -18.08
CA LEU A 115 13.21 -8.03 -19.29
C LEU A 115 12.71 -6.59 -19.36
N TYR A 116 12.99 -5.75 -18.34
CA TYR A 116 12.43 -4.40 -18.20
C TYR A 116 10.89 -4.36 -18.37
N VAL A 117 10.21 -5.43 -17.93
CA VAL A 117 8.75 -5.52 -17.98
C VAL A 117 8.23 -5.19 -16.60
N TYR A 118 7.84 -3.93 -16.41
CA TYR A 118 7.13 -3.48 -15.23
C TYR A 118 5.62 -3.53 -15.46
N ARG A 119 4.90 -3.74 -14.37
CA ARG A 119 3.44 -3.71 -14.30
C ARG A 119 3.04 -2.89 -13.09
N GLY A 120 2.06 -2.01 -13.28
CA GLY A 120 1.43 -1.31 -12.18
C GLY A 120 0.71 -2.30 -11.28
N PHE A 121 0.88 -2.13 -9.97
CA PHE A 121 0.07 -2.85 -8.99
C PHE A 121 -0.79 -1.88 -8.19
N ILE A 122 -1.84 -2.45 -7.64
CA ILE A 122 -2.65 -1.90 -6.55
C ILE A 122 -2.66 -2.91 -5.42
N TRP A 123 -2.57 -2.44 -4.19
CA TRP A 123 -2.60 -3.25 -2.97
C TRP A 123 -3.57 -2.63 -1.98
N ASP A 124 -4.28 -3.50 -1.27
CA ASP A 124 -5.10 -3.19 -0.10
C ASP A 124 -5.01 -4.37 0.88
N PRO A 125 -5.31 -4.18 2.18
CA PRO A 125 -5.11 -5.22 3.18
C PRO A 125 -6.13 -6.37 3.13
N VAL A 126 -7.20 -6.25 2.33
CA VAL A 126 -8.17 -7.33 2.11
C VAL A 126 -7.69 -8.26 1.00
N ARG A 127 -7.39 -7.70 -0.17
CA ARG A 127 -7.17 -8.44 -1.42
C ARG A 127 -5.69 -8.59 -1.78
N GLY A 128 -4.80 -7.91 -1.07
CA GLY A 128 -3.36 -7.96 -1.29
C GLY A 128 -2.93 -7.34 -2.63
N MET A 129 -1.70 -7.65 -3.05
CA MET A 129 -1.09 -7.07 -4.26
C MET A 129 -1.70 -7.69 -5.52
N ARG A 130 -2.23 -6.84 -6.40
CA ARG A 130 -2.88 -7.23 -7.65
C ARG A 130 -2.37 -6.37 -8.81
N HIS A 131 -2.33 -6.93 -10.01
CA HIS A 131 -2.04 -6.14 -11.21
C HIS A 131 -3.19 -5.15 -11.44
N LEU A 132 -2.87 -3.86 -11.58
CA LEU A 132 -3.90 -2.84 -11.83
C LEU A 132 -4.62 -3.10 -13.15
N ASP A 133 -3.92 -3.62 -14.16
CA ASP A 133 -4.52 -4.08 -15.42
C ASP A 133 -5.68 -5.06 -15.20
N ALA A 134 -5.49 -6.07 -14.34
CA ALA A 134 -6.51 -7.08 -14.06
C ALA A 134 -7.70 -6.50 -13.27
N VAL A 135 -7.42 -5.57 -12.35
CA VAL A 135 -8.46 -4.87 -11.57
C VAL A 135 -9.31 -3.99 -12.49
N LEU A 136 -8.69 -3.24 -13.39
CA LEU A 136 -9.38 -2.44 -14.40
C LEU A 136 -10.24 -3.31 -15.32
N ASP A 137 -9.70 -4.43 -15.80
CA ASP A 137 -10.43 -5.38 -16.65
C ASP A 137 -11.66 -5.98 -15.92
N ALA A 138 -11.51 -6.32 -14.63
CA ALA A 138 -12.62 -6.81 -13.80
C ALA A 138 -13.74 -5.76 -13.60
N HIS A 139 -13.39 -4.48 -13.58
CA HIS A 139 -14.35 -3.37 -13.55
C HIS A 139 -14.84 -2.94 -14.95
N GLY A 140 -14.53 -3.72 -16.00
CA GLY A 140 -15.03 -3.48 -17.36
C GLY A 140 -14.40 -2.27 -18.07
N VAL A 141 -13.22 -1.83 -17.63
CA VAL A 141 -12.51 -0.72 -18.27
C VAL A 141 -11.88 -1.19 -19.58
N ASP A 142 -12.34 -0.65 -20.71
CA ASP A 142 -11.70 -0.87 -22.01
C ASP A 142 -10.36 -0.12 -22.09
N ARG A 143 -9.26 -0.85 -21.88
CA ARG A 143 -7.90 -0.31 -21.93
C ARG A 143 -7.38 -0.01 -23.34
N ARG A 144 -8.08 -0.42 -24.41
CA ARG A 144 -7.68 -0.18 -25.81
C ARG A 144 -6.21 -0.50 -26.13
N GLY A 145 -5.68 -1.58 -25.53
CA GLY A 145 -4.30 -2.02 -25.73
C GLY A 145 -3.25 -1.24 -24.93
N TRP A 146 -3.66 -0.46 -23.93
CA TRP A 146 -2.76 0.15 -22.95
C TRP A 146 -2.49 -0.82 -21.79
N SER A 147 -1.23 -0.94 -21.38
CA SER A 147 -0.85 -1.71 -20.19
C SER A 147 -0.25 -0.77 -19.15
N ILE A 148 -0.77 -0.80 -17.93
CA ILE A 148 -0.24 0.01 -16.84
C ILE A 148 1.15 -0.53 -16.47
N GLU A 149 2.17 0.31 -16.59
CA GLU A 149 3.53 -0.04 -16.19
C GLU A 149 3.79 0.33 -14.74
N GLU A 150 3.17 1.41 -14.26
CA GLU A 150 3.47 1.99 -12.96
C GLU A 150 2.39 2.96 -12.49
N VAL A 151 2.01 2.87 -11.21
CA VAL A 151 1.22 3.89 -10.51
C VAL A 151 2.16 4.86 -9.78
N ASN A 152 2.04 6.16 -10.04
CA ASN A 152 2.88 7.21 -9.44
C ASN A 152 2.15 8.10 -8.44
N ALA A 153 0.83 8.19 -8.49
CA ALA A 153 0.04 8.89 -7.47
C ALA A 153 -1.36 8.32 -7.34
N ILE A 154 -1.93 8.46 -6.15
CA ILE A 154 -3.27 8.03 -5.76
C ILE A 154 -3.97 9.22 -5.10
N SER A 155 -5.27 9.41 -5.33
CA SER A 155 -6.05 10.45 -4.65
C SER A 155 -6.27 10.15 -3.16
N ARG A 156 -6.61 11.17 -2.35
CA ARG A 156 -6.90 11.03 -0.91
C ARG A 156 -7.88 9.88 -0.61
N ASP A 157 -8.95 9.77 -1.39
CA ASP A 157 -9.99 8.73 -1.24
C ASP A 157 -9.63 7.38 -1.89
N GLY A 158 -8.44 7.27 -2.50
CA GLY A 158 -7.96 6.05 -3.13
C GLY A 158 -8.62 5.69 -4.46
N THR A 159 -9.57 6.48 -4.97
CA THR A 159 -10.37 6.10 -6.14
C THR A 159 -9.75 6.51 -7.48
N ALA A 160 -8.90 7.52 -7.51
CA ALA A 160 -8.22 7.98 -8.73
C ALA A 160 -6.73 7.69 -8.69
N MET A 161 -6.18 7.27 -9.83
CA MET A 161 -4.76 6.91 -9.96
C MET A 161 -4.17 7.46 -11.25
N THR A 162 -2.92 7.91 -11.17
CA THR A 162 -2.13 8.36 -12.31
C THR A 162 -0.76 7.70 -12.32
N GLY A 163 -0.15 7.61 -13.50
CA GLY A 163 1.16 7.01 -13.66
C GLY A 163 1.52 6.83 -15.13
N THR A 164 2.37 5.84 -15.40
CA THR A 164 2.86 5.55 -16.76
C THR A 164 2.21 4.26 -17.26
N ALA A 165 1.72 4.32 -18.50
CA ALA A 165 1.16 3.17 -19.21
C ALA A 165 1.75 3.05 -20.61
N LEU A 166 2.04 1.83 -21.03
CA LEU A 166 2.54 1.53 -22.37
C LEU A 166 1.38 1.48 -23.36
N ASN A 167 1.41 2.37 -24.34
CA ASN A 167 0.52 2.30 -25.48
C ASN A 167 1.13 1.35 -26.53
N ALA A 168 0.55 0.14 -26.68
CA ALA A 168 1.06 -0.88 -27.60
C ALA A 168 1.11 -0.40 -29.07
N ALA A 169 0.27 0.56 -29.46
CA ALA A 169 0.25 1.12 -30.82
C ALA A 169 1.43 2.08 -31.08
N ARG A 170 2.09 2.60 -30.03
CA ARG A 170 3.15 3.61 -30.14
C ARG A 170 4.46 3.22 -29.47
N THR A 171 4.50 2.06 -28.80
CA THR A 171 5.66 1.55 -28.05
C THR A 171 6.32 2.61 -27.15
N ARG A 172 5.50 3.46 -26.53
CA ARG A 172 5.92 4.55 -25.64
C ARG A 172 5.07 4.54 -24.38
N GLY A 173 5.72 4.83 -23.26
CA GLY A 173 5.04 5.17 -22.02
C GLY A 173 4.36 6.53 -22.16
N GLU A 174 3.07 6.58 -21.86
CA GLU A 174 2.24 7.77 -21.81
C GLU A 174 1.60 7.87 -20.42
N ALA A 175 1.26 9.08 -19.98
CA ALA A 175 0.56 9.26 -18.72
C ALA A 175 -0.87 8.70 -18.82
N PHE A 176 -1.36 8.10 -17.75
CA PHE A 176 -2.77 7.72 -17.63
C PHE A 176 -3.43 8.41 -16.43
N LEU A 177 -4.75 8.49 -16.50
CA LEU A 177 -5.62 8.70 -15.34
C LEU A 177 -6.71 7.63 -15.40
N VAL A 178 -6.88 6.88 -14.31
CA VAL A 178 -8.00 5.95 -14.13
C VAL A 178 -8.74 6.27 -12.85
N THR A 179 -10.02 5.93 -12.83
CA THR A 179 -10.89 6.05 -11.65
C THR A 179 -11.57 4.71 -11.41
N LEU A 180 -11.50 4.22 -10.18
CA LEU A 180 -12.20 3.05 -9.69
C LEU A 180 -13.44 3.46 -8.90
N PRO A 181 -14.41 2.56 -8.71
CA PRO A 181 -15.50 2.78 -7.77
C PRO A 181 -14.99 3.04 -6.34
N PRO A 182 -15.81 3.66 -5.46
CA PRO A 182 -15.48 3.77 -4.04
C PRO A 182 -15.20 2.41 -3.39
N TRP A 183 -14.30 2.42 -2.42
CA TRP A 183 -13.92 1.23 -1.67
C TRP A 183 -15.00 0.80 -0.68
N CYS A 184 -15.24 -0.50 -0.61
CA CYS A 184 -16.14 -1.08 0.38
C CYS A 184 -15.34 -1.78 1.47
N TRP A 185 -14.84 -1.02 2.44
CA TRP A 185 -14.02 -1.56 3.54
C TRP A 185 -14.80 -2.47 4.49
N ALA A 186 -16.13 -2.50 4.41
CA ALA A 186 -16.96 -3.46 5.13
C ALA A 186 -16.93 -4.86 4.51
N ASP A 187 -16.58 -5.00 3.22
CA ASP A 187 -16.40 -6.29 2.54
C ASP A 187 -15.02 -6.86 2.90
N CYS A 188 -14.98 -7.56 4.04
CA CYS A 188 -13.78 -8.15 4.61
C CYS A 188 -13.35 -9.42 3.87
N THR A 189 -14.34 -10.15 3.33
CA THR A 189 -14.08 -11.40 2.61
C THR A 189 -13.57 -11.15 1.19
N GLY A 190 -13.84 -9.96 0.65
CA GLY A 190 -13.45 -9.54 -0.69
C GLY A 190 -14.32 -10.16 -1.77
N ASP A 191 -15.56 -10.54 -1.44
CA ASP A 191 -16.49 -11.23 -2.35
C ASP A 191 -17.53 -10.29 -3.00
N ASP A 192 -17.35 -8.98 -2.79
CA ASP A 192 -18.16 -7.88 -3.30
C ASP A 192 -19.60 -7.87 -2.75
N MET A 193 -19.85 -8.54 -1.62
CA MET A 193 -21.08 -8.43 -0.82
C MET A 193 -20.73 -7.92 0.59
N VAL A 194 -21.71 -7.34 1.27
CA VAL A 194 -21.60 -6.99 2.70
C VAL A 194 -22.64 -7.79 3.45
N ASP A 195 -22.21 -8.86 4.11
CA ASP A 195 -23.08 -9.77 4.84
C ASP A 195 -22.44 -10.31 6.13
N PHE A 196 -23.08 -11.30 6.75
CA PHE A 196 -22.65 -11.83 8.03
C PHE A 196 -21.23 -12.43 7.99
N ASP A 197 -20.78 -12.94 6.84
CA ASP A 197 -19.44 -13.50 6.69
C ASP A 197 -18.38 -12.39 6.80
N ASP A 198 -18.69 -11.15 6.41
CA ASP A 198 -17.79 -10.01 6.58
C ASP A 198 -17.66 -9.56 8.03
N LEU A 199 -18.77 -9.55 8.78
CA LEU A 199 -18.74 -9.27 10.21
C LEU A 199 -17.87 -10.31 10.93
N LEU A 200 -18.04 -11.59 10.58
CA LEU A 200 -17.24 -12.67 11.16
C LEU A 200 -15.76 -12.57 10.74
N CYS A 201 -15.49 -12.23 9.49
CA CYS A 201 -14.14 -11.98 8.99
C CYS A 201 -13.47 -10.83 9.76
N PHE A 202 -14.17 -9.71 9.94
CA PHE A 202 -13.66 -8.55 10.67
C PHE A 202 -13.37 -8.90 12.13
N LEU A 203 -14.31 -9.54 12.84
CA LEU A 203 -14.10 -9.94 14.24
C LEU A 203 -12.86 -10.82 14.42
N ASN A 204 -12.65 -11.78 13.51
CA ASN A 204 -11.47 -12.65 13.55
C ASN A 204 -10.16 -11.89 13.31
N ARG A 205 -10.15 -10.92 12.39
CA ARG A 205 -8.97 -10.08 12.13
C ARG A 205 -8.73 -9.09 13.29
N PHE A 206 -9.80 -8.49 13.82
CA PHE A 206 -9.75 -7.51 14.90
C PHE A 206 -9.17 -8.10 16.19
N GLU A 207 -9.56 -9.33 16.56
CA GLU A 207 -8.97 -10.03 17.70
C GLU A 207 -7.48 -10.33 17.48
N ARG A 208 -7.09 -10.69 16.26
CA ARG A 208 -5.69 -11.00 15.92
C ARG A 208 -4.81 -9.77 15.82
N ALA A 209 -5.34 -8.65 15.32
CA ALA A 209 -4.58 -7.41 15.14
C ALA A 209 -4.01 -6.86 16.47
N GLN A 210 -4.58 -7.29 17.61
CA GLN A 210 -4.09 -6.96 18.95
C GLN A 210 -2.93 -7.85 19.42
N ASP A 211 -2.64 -8.97 18.75
CA ASP A 211 -1.49 -9.82 19.03
C ASP A 211 -0.27 -9.35 18.21
N PRO A 212 0.82 -8.91 18.86
CA PRO A 212 2.05 -8.49 18.17
C PRO A 212 2.73 -9.59 17.33
N ARG A 213 2.28 -10.84 17.44
CA ARG A 213 2.78 -11.99 16.66
C ARG A 213 1.89 -12.37 15.49
N ALA A 214 0.71 -11.76 15.38
CA ALA A 214 -0.20 -12.01 14.28
C ALA A 214 0.32 -11.40 12.98
N ASN A 215 -0.42 -11.63 11.89
CA ASN A 215 -0.11 -11.02 10.62
C ASN A 215 -0.25 -9.49 10.73
N PRO A 216 0.82 -8.70 10.56
CA PRO A 216 0.74 -7.25 10.72
C PRO A 216 -0.13 -6.57 9.65
N ILE A 217 -0.53 -7.30 8.59
CA ILE A 217 -1.53 -6.81 7.64
C ILE A 217 -2.92 -6.64 8.28
N ASP A 218 -3.23 -7.42 9.33
CA ASP A 218 -4.50 -7.29 10.05
C ASP A 218 -4.61 -5.93 10.76
N PHE A 219 -3.47 -5.36 11.21
CA PHE A 219 -3.42 -4.00 11.77
C PHE A 219 -3.91 -2.97 10.75
N PHE A 220 -3.34 -2.93 9.54
CA PHE A 220 -3.72 -1.94 8.53
C PHE A 220 -5.16 -2.07 8.03
N TYR A 221 -5.73 -3.27 8.10
CA TYR A 221 -7.15 -3.49 7.82
C TYR A 221 -8.05 -2.98 8.96
N CYS A 222 -7.68 -3.29 10.20
CA CYS A 222 -8.54 -3.08 11.36
C CYS A 222 -8.46 -1.66 11.94
N ASP A 223 -7.34 -0.95 11.76
CA ASP A 223 -7.16 0.47 12.09
C ASP A 223 -8.01 1.29 11.10
N LEU A 224 -9.30 1.43 11.41
CA LEU A 224 -10.38 2.04 10.65
C LEU A 224 -10.67 3.47 11.12
N ALA A 225 -10.57 3.70 12.42
CA ALA A 225 -10.37 5.04 12.95
C ALA A 225 -8.92 5.43 12.62
N PRO A 226 -8.66 6.63 12.08
CA PRO A 226 -7.29 7.06 11.90
C PRO A 226 -6.77 7.49 13.29
N ASP A 227 -6.20 6.56 14.05
CA ASP A 227 -5.40 6.85 15.25
C ASP A 227 -4.14 5.98 15.47
N ASP A 228 -3.81 5.07 14.54
CA ASP A 228 -2.64 4.15 14.61
C ASP A 228 -2.71 3.24 15.86
N GLU A 229 -3.93 2.98 16.35
CA GLU A 229 -4.24 2.07 17.44
C GLU A 229 -5.34 1.07 16.99
N ILE A 230 -5.45 -0.07 17.67
CA ILE A 230 -6.56 -1.02 17.44
C ILE A 230 -7.45 -1.01 18.68
N ASP A 231 -8.58 -0.33 18.60
CA ASP A 231 -9.44 -0.09 19.75
C ASP A 231 -10.95 -0.08 19.41
N PHE A 232 -11.78 0.38 20.36
CA PHE A 232 -13.23 0.37 20.16
C PHE A 232 -13.71 1.36 19.08
N ASN A 233 -12.96 2.42 18.78
CA ASN A 233 -13.30 3.37 17.73
C ASN A 233 -13.26 2.71 16.35
N ASP A 234 -12.29 1.82 16.12
CA ASP A 234 -12.21 1.00 14.90
C ASP A 234 -13.41 0.09 14.74
N PHE A 235 -13.80 -0.58 15.83
CA PHE A 235 -14.96 -1.45 15.85
C PHE A 235 -16.23 -0.65 15.49
N LEU A 236 -16.39 0.55 16.05
CA LEU A 236 -17.49 1.44 15.69
C LEU A 236 -17.41 1.93 14.23
N ALA A 237 -16.22 2.24 13.74
CA ALA A 237 -15.99 2.64 12.35
C ALA A 237 -16.41 1.52 11.38
N PHE A 238 -16.02 0.27 11.68
CA PHE A 238 -16.47 -0.90 10.93
C PHE A 238 -17.99 -1.02 10.93
N LEU A 239 -18.64 -0.98 12.10
CA LEU A 239 -20.10 -1.11 12.18
C LEU A 239 -20.83 -0.01 11.40
N ASN A 240 -20.27 1.20 11.34
CA ASN A 240 -20.82 2.28 10.53
C ASN A 240 -20.72 2.01 9.03
N LEU A 241 -19.61 1.42 8.56
CA LEU A 241 -19.45 1.01 7.17
C LEU A 241 -20.38 -0.18 6.85
N TYR A 242 -20.36 -1.21 7.70
CA TYR A 242 -21.19 -2.40 7.58
C TYR A 242 -22.69 -2.08 7.47
N ASN A 243 -23.20 -1.19 8.32
CA ASN A 243 -24.62 -0.80 8.29
C ASN A 243 -25.00 0.05 7.06
N LYS A 244 -24.02 0.74 6.45
CA LYS A 244 -24.24 1.47 5.18
C LYS A 244 -24.20 0.54 3.98
N GLY A 245 -23.47 -0.57 4.07
CA GLY A 245 -23.06 -1.38 2.93
C GLY A 245 -21.99 -0.68 2.10
N CYS A 246 -21.90 -1.09 0.83
CA CYS A 246 -21.25 -0.35 -0.24
C CYS A 246 -22.30 0.58 -0.91
#